data_AF-A0A2N7PX24-F1
#
_entry.id   AF-A0A2N7PX24-F1
#
_cell.length_a   1.000
_cell.length_b   1.000
_cell.length_c   1.000
_cell.angle_alpha   90.00
_cell.angle_beta   90.00
_cell.angle_gamma   90.00
#
_symmetry.space_group_name_H-M   'P 1'
#
loop_
_entity.id
_entity.type
_entity.pdbx_description
1 polymer ?
#
loop_
_entity_poly.entity_id
_entity_poly.type
_entity_poly.pdbx_seq_one_letter_code
_entity_poly.pdbx_strand_id
1 'polypeptide(L)'
;MKENIFIILQVLFDIIVMAYLIWQKYIDTKLNRSYSSLIMSIKDLLNQQKNMIELANKKIESQQASLVKVLDDVRQKNTVLTELIKSVKIKTFENDTKEKIIQMFNKQLSIEEISNQLNIPKGEVELIVKLYQGG
;
A
#
# COMPACT_ATOMS: atom_id res chain seq x y z
N MET A 1 -4.78 93.60 -8.06
CA MET A 1 -4.09 92.78 -7.03
C MET A 1 -4.82 91.46 -6.75
N LYS A 2 -6.14 91.45 -6.49
CA LYS A 2 -6.91 90.21 -6.24
C LYS A 2 -6.95 89.24 -7.43
N GLU A 3 -6.99 89.77 -8.66
CA GLU A 3 -7.05 88.99 -9.89
C GLU A 3 -5.76 88.18 -10.15
N ASN A 4 -4.59 88.80 -9.91
CA ASN A 4 -3.30 88.09 -10.00
C ASN A 4 -3.17 86.98 -8.94
N ILE A 5 -3.71 87.18 -7.74
CA ILE A 5 -3.71 86.15 -6.68
C ILE A 5 -4.59 84.96 -7.09
N PHE A 6 -5.75 85.21 -7.69
CA PHE A 6 -6.63 84.16 -8.20
C PHE A 6 -5.95 83.34 -9.31
N ILE A 7 -5.28 84.00 -10.26
CA ILE A 7 -4.54 83.33 -11.34
C ILE A 7 -3.40 82.47 -10.77
N ILE A 8 -2.61 83.00 -9.83
CA ILE A 8 -1.51 82.24 -9.19
C ILE A 8 -2.05 81.03 -8.42
N LEU A 9 -3.17 81.19 -7.71
CA LEU A 9 -3.80 80.10 -6.97
C LEU A 9 -4.31 78.99 -7.91
N GLN A 10 -4.90 79.37 -9.05
CA GLN A 10 -5.38 78.43 -10.05
C GLN A 10 -4.23 77.64 -10.70
N VAL A 11 -3.14 78.32 -11.06
CA VAL A 11 -1.94 77.66 -11.60
C VAL A 11 -1.34 76.66 -10.59
N LEU A 12 -1.29 77.03 -9.31
CA LEU A 12 -0.82 76.12 -8.25
C LEU A 12 -1.74 74.90 -8.10
N PHE A 13 -3.06 75.11 -8.13
CA PHE A 13 -4.04 74.03 -8.07
C PHE A 13 -3.86 73.06 -9.25
N ASP A 14 -3.71 73.57 -10.48
CA ASP A 14 -3.53 72.75 -11.68
C ASP A 14 -2.24 71.93 -11.61
N ILE A 15 -1.14 72.49 -11.11
CA ILE A 15 0.13 71.77 -10.90
C ILE A 15 -0.05 70.62 -9.90
N ILE A 16 -0.75 70.87 -8.79
CA ILE A 16 -1.01 69.85 -7.76
C ILE A 16 -1.88 68.73 -8.34
N VAL A 17 -2.94 69.06 -9.07
CA VAL A 17 -3.82 68.08 -9.72
C VAL A 17 -3.04 67.26 -10.75
N MET A 18 -2.21 67.90 -11.58
CA MET A 18 -1.41 67.20 -12.58
C MET A 18 -0.38 66.26 -11.94
N ALA A 19 0.28 66.68 -10.86
CA ALA A 19 1.19 65.82 -10.10
C ALA A 19 0.46 64.62 -9.48
N TYR A 20 -0.74 64.83 -8.93
CA TYR A 20 -1.58 63.77 -8.38
C TYR A 20 -1.99 62.73 -9.44
N LEU A 21 -2.42 63.19 -10.62
CA LEU A 21 -2.81 62.30 -11.73
C LEU A 21 -1.63 61.46 -12.24
N ILE A 22 -0.43 62.05 -12.35
CA ILE A 22 0.78 61.32 -12.75
C ILE A 22 1.13 60.26 -11.70
N TRP A 23 1.07 60.61 -10.42
CA TRP A 23 1.32 59.68 -9.32
C TRP A 23 0.33 58.51 -9.32
N GLN A 24 -0.97 58.79 -9.49
CA GLN A 24 -2.00 57.76 -9.54
C GLN A 24 -1.74 56.78 -10.70
N LYS A 25 -1.48 57.32 -11.90
CA LYS A 25 -1.18 56.50 -13.09
C LYS A 25 0.08 55.63 -12.90
N TYR A 26 1.08 56.14 -12.20
CA TYR A 26 2.28 55.38 -11.86
C TYR A 26 1.97 54.20 -10.91
N ILE A 27 1.17 54.44 -9.85
CA ILE A 27 0.74 53.40 -8.92
C ILE A 27 -0.10 52.33 -9.63
N ASP A 28 -1.08 52.71 -10.44
CA ASP A 28 -1.95 51.78 -11.16
C ASP A 28 -1.16 50.91 -12.14
N THR A 29 -0.19 51.49 -12.85
CA THR A 29 0.67 50.73 -13.77
C THR A 29 1.52 49.70 -13.03
N LYS A 30 2.05 50.06 -11.85
CA LYS A 30 2.86 49.15 -11.02
C LYS A 30 2.03 48.04 -10.41
N LEU A 31 0.84 48.36 -9.91
CA LEU A 31 -0.13 47.39 -9.36
C LEU A 31 -0.56 46.39 -10.41
N ASN A 32 -0.95 46.83 -11.61
CA ASN A 32 -1.37 45.95 -12.71
C ASN A 32 -0.28 44.95 -13.12
N ARG A 33 0.98 45.40 -13.19
CA ARG A 33 2.12 44.50 -13.45
C ARG A 33 2.28 43.47 -12.33
N SER A 34 2.18 43.91 -11.08
CA SER A 34 2.29 43.02 -9.91
C SER A 34 1.16 41.98 -9.87
N TYR A 35 -0.08 42.38 -10.15
CA TYR A 35 -1.21 41.45 -10.22
C TYR A 35 -1.05 40.44 -11.35
N SER A 36 -0.57 40.87 -12.52
CA SER A 36 -0.28 39.97 -13.64
C SER A 36 0.79 38.93 -13.29
N SER A 37 1.89 39.35 -12.64
CA SER A 37 2.93 38.41 -12.19
C SER A 37 2.44 37.46 -11.10
N LEU A 38 1.58 37.93 -10.19
CA LEU A 38 0.98 37.08 -9.15
C LEU A 38 0.05 36.04 -9.79
N ILE A 39 -0.78 36.44 -10.75
CA ILE A 39 -1.65 35.51 -11.49
C ILE A 39 -0.83 34.45 -12.24
N MET A 40 0.26 34.85 -12.89
CA MET A 40 1.18 33.90 -13.54
C MET A 40 1.81 32.94 -12.52
N SER A 41 2.30 33.45 -11.39
CA SER A 41 2.90 32.62 -10.34
C SER A 41 1.89 31.63 -9.75
N ILE A 42 0.65 32.06 -9.54
CA ILE A 42 -0.44 31.18 -9.08
C ILE A 42 -0.76 30.11 -10.13
N LYS A 43 -0.80 30.48 -11.40
CA LYS A 43 -1.02 29.54 -12.50
C LYS A 43 0.10 28.51 -12.59
N ASP A 44 1.35 28.93 -12.42
CA ASP A 44 2.51 28.04 -12.43
C ASP A 44 2.51 27.10 -11.22
N LEU A 45 2.16 27.60 -10.03
CA LEU A 45 1.98 26.78 -8.83
C LEU A 45 0.85 25.75 -9.03
N LEU A 46 -0.27 26.13 -9.63
CA LEU A 46 -1.36 25.21 -9.96
C LEU A 46 -0.91 24.14 -10.95
N ASN A 47 -0.15 24.51 -11.98
CA ASN A 47 0.42 23.55 -12.93
C ASN A 47 1.42 22.60 -12.24
N GLN A 48 2.28 23.11 -11.36
CA GLN A 48 3.20 22.29 -10.58
C GLN A 48 2.45 21.31 -9.67
N GLN A 49 1.42 21.78 -8.95
CA GLN A 49 0.59 20.91 -8.12
C GLN A 49 -0.11 19.82 -8.94
N LYS A 50 -0.65 20.17 -10.12
CA LYS A 50 -1.26 19.19 -11.03
C LYS A 50 -0.26 18.11 -11.46
N ASN A 51 0.94 18.49 -11.86
CA ASN A 51 1.98 17.54 -12.27
C ASN A 51 2.41 16.63 -11.10
N MET A 52 2.50 17.18 -9.87
CA MET A 52 2.79 16.40 -8.68
C MET A 52 1.70 15.36 -8.38
N ILE A 53 0.43 15.72 -8.55
CA ILE A 53 -0.70 14.79 -8.40
C ILE A 53 -0.63 13.69 -9.46
N GLU A 54 -0.32 14.03 -10.71
CA GLU A 54 -0.19 13.05 -11.79
C GLU A 54 0.95 12.05 -11.53
N LEU A 55 2.11 12.54 -11.07
CA LEU A 55 3.23 11.70 -10.65
C LEU A 55 2.87 10.80 -9.46
N ALA A 56 2.15 11.34 -8.47
CA ALA A 56 1.68 10.57 -7.32
C ALA A 56 0.72 9.45 -7.75
N ASN A 57 -0.24 9.75 -8.63
CA ASN A 57 -1.18 8.75 -9.16
C ASN A 57 -0.45 7.64 -9.91
N LYS A 58 0.48 7.98 -10.79
CA LYS A 58 1.30 6.99 -11.51
C LYS A 58 2.11 6.11 -10.56
N LYS A 59 2.65 6.70 -9.49
CA LYS A 59 3.36 5.94 -8.46
C LYS A 59 2.43 4.99 -7.71
N ILE A 60 1.22 5.44 -7.35
CA ILE A 60 0.20 4.62 -6.70
C ILE A 60 -0.19 3.43 -7.60
N GLU A 61 -0.46 3.66 -8.89
CA GLU A 61 -0.76 2.59 -9.84
C GLU A 61 0.37 1.55 -9.93
N SER A 62 1.62 2.02 -10.01
CA SER A 62 2.78 1.13 -10.04
C SER A 62 2.93 0.29 -8.75
N GLN A 63 2.66 0.89 -7.60
CA GLN A 63 2.71 0.21 -6.31
C GLN A 63 1.55 -0.78 -6.17
N GLN A 64 0.35 -0.42 -6.64
CA GLN A 64 -0.80 -1.32 -6.66
C GLN A 64 -0.52 -2.56 -7.51
N ALA A 65 0.07 -2.40 -8.70
CA ALA A 65 0.48 -3.52 -9.54
C ALA A 65 1.52 -4.43 -8.86
N SER A 66 2.49 -3.86 -8.14
CA SER A 66 3.47 -4.63 -7.38
C SER A 66 2.83 -5.38 -6.21
N LEU A 67 1.89 -4.76 -5.50
CA LEU A 67 1.19 -5.38 -4.38
C LEU A 67 0.33 -6.56 -4.82
N VAL A 68 -0.30 -6.48 -6.00
CA VAL A 68 -1.04 -7.61 -6.58
C VAL A 68 -0.11 -8.80 -6.82
N LYS A 69 1.09 -8.58 -7.36
CA LYS A 69 2.08 -9.66 -7.54
C LYS A 69 2.48 -10.30 -6.22
N VAL A 70 2.77 -9.48 -5.19
CA VAL A 70 3.13 -9.98 -3.85
C VAL A 70 1.97 -10.77 -3.23
N LEU A 71 0.73 -10.31 -3.43
CA LEU A 71 -0.46 -11.02 -2.95
C LEU A 71 -0.59 -12.40 -3.62
N ASP A 72 -0.35 -12.49 -4.92
CA ASP A 72 -0.39 -13.76 -5.65
C ASP A 72 0.73 -14.70 -5.20
N ASP A 73 1.95 -14.20 -4.99
CA ASP A 73 3.07 -14.97 -4.43
C ASP A 73 2.74 -15.53 -3.03
N VAL A 74 2.12 -14.71 -2.17
CA VAL A 74 1.71 -15.12 -0.83
C VAL A 74 0.62 -16.19 -0.89
N ARG A 75 -0.37 -16.04 -1.79
CA ARG A 75 -1.40 -17.06 -2.01
C ARG A 75 -0.81 -18.38 -2.47
N GLN A 76 0.11 -18.35 -3.43
CA GLN A 76 0.78 -19.54 -3.91
C GLN A 76 1.56 -20.24 -2.80
N LYS A 77 2.34 -19.48 -2.00
CA LYS A 77 3.08 -20.01 -0.85
C LYS A 77 2.14 -20.62 0.20
N ASN A 78 0.99 -20.00 0.48
CA ASN A 78 0.01 -20.56 1.40
C ASN A 78 -0.59 -21.88 0.90
N THR A 79 -0.87 -22.00 -0.40
CA THR A 79 -1.32 -23.25 -1.00
C THR A 79 -0.26 -24.35 -0.83
N VAL A 80 0.99 -24.06 -1.20
CA VAL A 80 2.11 -25.00 -1.06
C VAL A 80 2.30 -25.42 0.41
N LEU A 81 2.26 -24.47 1.33
CA LEU A 81 2.39 -24.77 2.76
C LEU A 81 1.25 -25.65 3.26
N THR A 82 0.03 -25.41 2.79
CA THR A 82 -1.14 -26.23 3.13
C THR A 82 -0.98 -27.66 2.61
N GLU A 83 -0.48 -27.83 1.39
CA GLU A 83 -0.19 -29.15 0.82
C GLU A 83 0.95 -29.85 1.55
N LEU A 84 2.02 -29.13 1.89
CA LEU A 84 3.13 -29.67 2.68
C LEU A 84 2.67 -30.12 4.05
N ILE A 85 1.88 -29.31 4.78
CA ILE A 85 1.31 -29.69 6.07
C ILE A 85 0.45 -30.96 5.94
N LYS A 86 -0.39 -31.06 4.91
CA LYS A 86 -1.18 -32.28 4.64
C LYS A 86 -0.25 -33.47 4.39
N SER A 87 0.76 -33.32 3.53
CA SER A 87 1.68 -34.39 3.18
C SER A 87 2.53 -34.85 4.38
N VAL A 88 2.99 -33.92 5.21
CA VAL A 88 3.73 -34.19 6.43
C VAL A 88 2.81 -34.91 7.39
N LYS A 89 1.62 -34.37 7.67
CA LYS A 89 0.63 -35.02 8.55
C LYS A 89 0.36 -36.46 8.08
N ILE A 90 0.11 -36.69 6.80
CA ILE A 90 -0.09 -38.05 6.26
C ILE A 90 1.15 -38.92 6.50
N LYS A 91 2.36 -38.45 6.17
CA LYS A 91 3.61 -39.21 6.36
C LYS A 91 3.93 -39.52 7.82
N THR A 92 3.76 -38.55 8.74
CA THR A 92 4.05 -38.76 10.16
C THR A 92 3.02 -39.68 10.81
N PHE A 93 1.74 -39.52 10.49
CA PHE A 93 0.70 -40.41 11.04
C PHE A 93 0.78 -41.83 10.48
N GLU A 94 1.16 -41.99 9.20
CA GLU A 94 1.29 -43.32 8.61
C GLU A 94 2.53 -44.07 9.08
N ASN A 95 3.70 -43.42 9.21
CA ASN A 95 4.91 -44.13 9.65
C ASN A 95 4.93 -44.40 11.16
N ASP A 96 4.52 -43.43 11.98
CA ASP A 96 4.62 -43.55 13.45
C ASP A 96 3.62 -44.57 13.99
N THR A 97 2.43 -44.67 13.40
CA THR A 97 1.41 -45.66 13.79
C THR A 97 1.82 -47.08 13.38
N LYS A 98 2.34 -47.26 12.16
CA LYS A 98 2.80 -48.56 11.67
C LYS A 98 4.00 -49.06 12.48
N GLU A 99 5.00 -48.20 12.73
CA GLU A 99 6.16 -48.55 13.56
C GLU A 99 5.77 -48.85 15.00
N LYS A 100 4.84 -48.09 15.59
CA LYS A 100 4.32 -48.39 16.95
C LYS A 100 3.60 -49.73 17.01
N ILE A 101 2.77 -50.06 16.03
CA ILE A 101 2.08 -51.36 15.95
C ILE A 101 3.12 -52.50 15.89
N ILE A 102 4.13 -52.38 15.03
CA ILE A 102 5.19 -53.40 14.90
C ILE A 102 6.02 -53.51 16.17
N GLN A 103 6.40 -52.39 16.80
CA GLN A 103 7.15 -52.40 18.06
C GLN A 103 6.36 -53.00 19.22
N MET A 104 5.05 -52.71 19.33
CA MET A 104 4.19 -53.30 20.35
C MET A 104 3.98 -54.80 20.10
N PHE A 105 3.81 -55.20 18.84
CA PHE A 105 3.69 -56.61 18.48
C PHE A 105 4.98 -57.39 18.77
N ASN A 106 6.15 -56.83 18.45
CA ASN A 106 7.46 -57.43 18.77
C ASN A 106 7.72 -57.53 20.28
N LYS A 107 7.04 -56.71 21.10
CA LYS A 107 7.03 -56.81 22.56
C LYS A 107 6.01 -57.84 23.11
N GLN A 108 5.43 -58.66 22.23
CA GLN A 108 4.45 -59.70 22.54
C GLN A 108 3.10 -59.18 23.06
N LEU A 109 2.74 -57.91 22.78
CA LEU A 109 1.38 -57.46 23.03
C LEU A 109 0.40 -58.11 22.05
N SER A 110 -0.78 -58.47 22.54
CA SER A 110 -1.85 -59.01 21.70
C SER A 110 -2.43 -57.94 20.78
N ILE A 111 -2.98 -58.37 19.65
CA ILE A 111 -3.64 -57.49 18.67
C ILE A 111 -4.76 -56.67 19.33
N GLU A 112 -5.44 -57.23 20.33
CA GLU A 112 -6.50 -56.54 21.07
C GLU A 112 -5.95 -55.43 21.96
N GLU A 113 -4.82 -55.64 22.63
CA GLU A 113 -4.17 -54.63 23.47
C GLU A 113 -3.61 -53.47 22.64
N ILE A 114 -3.02 -53.78 21.49
CA ILE A 114 -2.49 -52.78 20.55
C ILE A 114 -3.63 -51.93 19.97
N SER A 115 -4.72 -52.58 19.56
CA SER A 115 -5.94 -51.93 19.06
C SER A 115 -6.54 -50.97 20.10
N ASN A 116 -6.61 -51.40 21.36
CA ASN A 116 -7.16 -50.59 22.44
C ASN A 116 -6.23 -49.43 22.85
N GLN A 117 -4.91 -49.63 22.84
CA GLN A 117 -3.95 -48.58 23.22
C GLN A 117 -3.80 -47.50 22.15
N LEU A 118 -3.86 -47.88 20.87
CA LEU A 118 -3.71 -46.93 19.74
C LEU A 118 -5.06 -46.42 19.22
N ASN A 119 -6.18 -46.94 19.73
CA ASN A 119 -7.54 -46.63 19.29
C ASN A 119 -7.76 -46.87 17.79
N ILE A 120 -7.29 -48.03 17.31
CA ILE A 120 -7.31 -48.45 15.90
C ILE A 120 -8.13 -49.75 15.79
N PRO A 121 -8.92 -49.96 14.74
CA PRO A 121 -9.66 -51.21 14.53
C PRO A 121 -8.76 -52.45 14.55
N LYS A 122 -9.21 -53.52 15.22
CA LYS A 122 -8.47 -54.80 15.30
C LYS A 122 -8.04 -55.34 13.93
N GLY A 123 -8.91 -55.23 12.92
CA GLY A 123 -8.62 -55.68 11.56
C GLY A 123 -7.50 -54.90 10.87
N GLU A 124 -7.32 -53.62 11.20
CA GLU A 124 -6.24 -52.79 10.66
C GLU A 124 -4.88 -53.15 11.30
N VAL A 125 -4.87 -53.44 12.60
CA VAL A 125 -3.69 -53.96 13.32
C VAL A 125 -3.27 -55.32 12.78
N GLU A 126 -4.21 -56.25 12.59
CA GLU A 126 -3.93 -57.59 12.06
C GLU A 126 -3.35 -57.54 10.63
N LEU A 127 -3.89 -56.65 9.79
CA LEU A 127 -3.39 -56.44 8.44
C LEU A 127 -1.94 -55.92 8.43
N ILE A 128 -1.63 -54.93 9.27
CA ILE A 128 -0.28 -54.36 9.38
C ILE A 128 0.73 -55.42 9.86
N VAL A 129 0.38 -56.22 10.88
CA VAL A 129 1.25 -57.29 11.36
C VAL A 129 1.53 -58.33 10.27
N LYS A 130 0.49 -58.78 9.55
CA LYS A 130 0.62 -59.77 8.46
C LYS A 130 1.49 -59.28 7.31
N LEU A 131 1.36 -58.02 6.91
CA LEU A 131 2.12 -57.45 5.79
C LEU A 131 3.63 -57.32 6.08
N TYR A 132 4.02 -57.18 7.35
CA TYR A 132 5.41 -56.91 7.75
C TYR A 132 6.13 -58.11 8.39
N GLN A 133 5.39 -59.13 8.85
CA GLN A 133 5.98 -60.40 9.28
C GLN A 133 6.04 -61.47 8.18
N GLY A 134 5.42 -61.21 7.02
CA GLY A 134 5.38 -62.11 5.86
C GLY A 134 6.47 -61.88 4.80
N GLY A 135 7.62 -61.31 5.17
CA GLY A 135 8.80 -61.13 4.32
C GLY A 135 9.99 -61.92 4.82
#